data_AF-K5BDC3-F1
#
_entry.id   AF-K5BDC3-F1
#
_cell.length_a   1.000
_cell.length_b   1.000
_cell.length_c   1.000
_cell.angle_alpha   90.00
_cell.angle_beta   90.00
_cell.angle_gamma   90.00
#
_symmetry.space_group_name_H-M   'P 1'
#
loop_
_entity.id
_entity.type
_entity.pdbx_description
1 polymer ?
#
loop_
_entity_poly.entity_id
_entity_poly.type
_entity_poly.pdbx_seq_one_letter_code
_entity_poly.pdbx_strand_id
1 'polypeptide(L)' 'MQIAFFNGAALDPVPPKAGKRRVRYFEILEDDELDEEQLRSWSVRAAALPGERV' A
#
# COMPACT_ATOMS: atom_id res chain seq x y z
N MET A 1 -11.74 -5.81 -3.12
CA MET A 1 -11.14 -4.56 -3.65
C MET A 1 -9.61 -4.66 -3.62
N GLN A 2 -8.88 -3.97 -4.51
CA GLN A 2 -7.41 -3.92 -4.48
C GLN A 2 -6.91 -2.47 -4.48
N ILE A 3 -5.94 -2.18 -3.62
CA ILE A 3 -5.24 -0.89 -3.51
C ILE A 3 -3.80 -1.07 -3.99
N ALA A 4 -3.32 -0.14 -4.81
CA ALA A 4 -1.97 -0.13 -5.36
C ALA A 4 -1.14 1.03 -4.77
N PHE A 5 0.03 0.72 -4.24
CA PHE A 5 1.02 1.68 -3.74
C PHE A 5 2.24 1.69 -4.64
N PHE A 6 2.41 2.72 -5.48
CA PHE A 6 3.47 2.76 -6.49
C PHE A 6 4.90 2.72 -5.90
N ASN A 7 5.13 3.45 -4.81
CA ASN A 7 6.36 3.35 -4.01
C ASN A 7 6.17 2.49 -2.75
N GLY A 8 5.29 1.48 -2.82
CA GLY A 8 4.88 0.68 -1.68
C GLY A 8 6.01 -0.09 -0.99
N ALA A 9 7.10 -0.39 -1.70
CA ALA A 9 8.28 -1.03 -1.11
C ALA A 9 9.02 -0.17 -0.08
N ALA A 10 8.76 1.13 -0.02
CA ALA A 10 9.32 2.05 0.97
C ALA A 10 8.39 2.31 2.17
N LEU A 11 7.20 1.71 2.19
CA LEU A 11 6.30 1.77 3.33
C LEU A 11 6.75 0.81 4.42
N ASP A 12 6.43 1.13 5.66
CA ASP A 12 6.72 0.29 6.83
C ASP A 12 5.47 0.21 7.73
N PRO A 13 4.88 -0.97 7.97
CA PRO A 13 5.24 -2.23 7.33
C PRO A 13 4.99 -2.19 5.81
N VAL A 14 5.69 -3.04 5.06
CA VAL A 14 5.54 -3.13 3.61
C VAL A 14 4.23 -3.87 3.27
N PRO A 15 3.36 -3.34 2.39
CA PRO A 15 2.16 -4.07 1.99
C PRO A 15 2.51 -5.43 1.37
N PRO A 16 1.70 -6.47 1.64
CA PRO A 16 2.14 -7.86 1.54
C PRO A 16 2.37 -8.33 0.10
N LYS A 17 1.57 -7.86 -0.86
CA LYS A 17 1.61 -8.38 -2.22
C LYS A 17 2.59 -7.59 -3.08
N ALA A 18 3.63 -8.27 -3.57
CA ALA A 18 4.59 -7.70 -4.50
C ALA A 18 3.96 -7.43 -5.87
N GLY A 19 4.24 -6.26 -6.43
CA GLY A 19 3.92 -5.92 -7.81
C GLY A 19 5.15 -5.86 -8.70
N LYS A 20 5.01 -5.21 -9.86
CA LYS A 20 6.15 -4.90 -10.72
C LYS A 20 6.99 -3.80 -10.06
N ARG A 21 8.31 -3.95 -10.09
CA ARG A 21 9.27 -2.91 -9.65
C ARG A 21 9.09 -2.55 -8.17
N ARG A 22 8.66 -1.32 -7.84
CA ARG A 22 8.49 -0.85 -6.45
C ARG A 22 7.04 -0.90 -5.96
N VAL A 23 6.11 -1.29 -6.84
CA VAL A 23 4.68 -1.32 -6.56
C VAL A 23 4.39 -2.43 -5.55
N ARG A 24 3.59 -2.13 -4.53
CA ARG A 24 2.98 -3.11 -3.63
C ARG A 24 1.47 -3.02 -3.71
N TYR A 25 0.81 -4.13 -3.49
CA TYR A 25 -0.64 -4.23 -3.49
C TYR A 25 -1.14 -4.67 -2.12
N PHE A 26 -2.33 -4.18 -1.79
CA PHE A 26 -3.11 -4.65 -0.66
C PHE A 26 -4.50 -5.03 -1.17
N GLU A 27 -4.92 -6.26 -0.88
CA GLU A 27 -6.22 -6.79 -1.26
C GLU A 27 -7.12 -6.75 -0.03
N ILE A 28 -8.31 -6.21 -0.20
CA ILE A 28 -9.36 -6.17 0.82
C ILE A 28 -10.44 -7.12 0.33
N LEU A 29 -10.59 -8.23 1.02
CA LEU A 29 -11.63 -9.23 0.74
C LEU A 29 -12.90 -8.85 1.51
N GLU A 30 -14.07 -9.22 0.98
CA GLU A 30 -15.37 -8.84 1.58
C GLU A 30 -15.58 -9.40 3.00
N ASP A 31 -14.99 -10.58 3.27
CA ASP A 31 -15.04 -11.28 4.56
C ASP A 31 -13.81 -10.99 5.45
N ASP A 32 -12.84 -10.19 4.99
CA ASP A 32 -11.65 -9.88 5.80
C ASP A 32 -11.93 -8.72 6.76
N GLU A 33 -11.45 -8.85 8.00
CA GLU A 33 -11.35 -7.71 8.90
C GLU A 33 -10.30 -6.73 8.35
N LEU A 34 -10.78 -5.58 7.88
CA LEU A 34 -9.92 -4.50 7.43
C LEU A 34 -9.29 -3.80 8.62
N ASP A 35 -7.96 -3.87 8.71
CA ASP A 35 -7.21 -3.04 9.65
C ASP A 35 -7.17 -1.58 9.15
N GLU A 36 -8.11 -0.77 9.63
CA GLU A 36 -8.25 0.63 9.27
C GLU A 36 -7.07 1.49 9.74
N GLU A 37 -6.43 1.15 10.87
CA GLU A 37 -5.26 1.85 11.39
C GLU A 37 -4.05 1.63 10.47
N GLN A 38 -3.87 0.39 10.03
CA GLN A 38 -2.82 0.02 9.08
C GLN A 38 -3.03 0.73 7.73
N LEU A 39 -4.26 0.76 7.22
CA LEU A 39 -4.57 1.43 5.96
C LEU A 39 -4.36 2.95 6.06
N ARG A 40 -4.75 3.57 7.17
CA ARG A 40 -4.47 4.99 7.44
C ARG A 40 -2.97 5.27 7.48
N SER A 41 -2.21 4.44 8.18
CA SER A 41 -0.75 4.56 8.28
C SER A 41 -0.09 4.51 6.90
N TRP A 42 -0.48 3.56 6.05
CA TRP A 42 0.00 3.49 4.67
C TRP A 42 -0.37 4.72 3.86
N SER A 43 -1.58 5.23 4.00
CA SER A 43 -2.04 6.42 3.28
C SER A 43 -1.20 7.65 3.61
N VAL A 44 -0.95 7.90 4.90
CA VAL A 44 -0.13 9.02 5.37
C VAL A 44 1.32 8.89 4.89
N ARG A 45 1.92 7.71 5.03
CA ARG A 45 3.30 7.47 4.61
C ARG A 45 3.46 7.56 3.09
N ALA A 46 2.52 7.01 2.32
CA ALA A 46 2.53 7.08 0.87
C ALA A 46 2.43 8.53 0.37
N ALA A 47 1.65 9.38 1.05
CA ALA A 47 1.57 10.81 0.73
C ALA A 47 2.88 11.57 0.98
N ALA A 48 3.73 11.10 1.90
CA ALA A 48 5.04 11.68 2.17
C ALA A 48 6.14 11.21 1.21
N LEU A 49 5.89 10.13 0.44
CA LEU A 49 6.85 9.64 -0.54
C LEU A 49 6.78 10.47 -1.83
N PRO A 50 7.92 10.73 -2.49
CA PRO A 50 7.90 11.38 -3.79
C PRO A 50 7.06 10.54 -4.77
N GLY A 51 6.22 11.21 -5.55
CA GLY A 51 5.42 10.54 -6.58
C GLY A 51 6.30 9.77 -7.56
N GLU A 52 5.82 8.63 -8.05
CA GLU A 52 6.51 7.93 -9.13
C GLU A 52 6.44 8.81 -10.39
N ARG A 53 7.61 9.14 -10.95
CA ARG A 53 7.68 9.76 -12.27
C ARG A 53 7.35 8.68 -13.31
N VAL A 54 6.10 8.64 -13.73
CA VAL A 54 5.64 7.92 -14.93
C VAL A 54 6.05 8.63 -16.22
#